data_AF-A0A0A9DKA4-F1
#
_entry.id   AF-A0A0A9DKA4-F1
#
_cell.length_a   1.000
_cell.length_b   1.000
_cell.length_c   1.000
_cell.angle_alpha   90.00
_cell.angle_beta   90.00
_cell.angle_gamma   90.00
#
_symmetry.space_group_name_H-M   'P 1'
#
loop_
_entity.id
_entity.type
_entity.pdbx_description
1 polymer ?
#
loop_
_entity_poly.entity_id
_entity_poly.type
_entity_poly.pdbx_seq_one_letter_code
_entity_poly.pdbx_strand_id
1 'polypeptide(L)'
;MSQSTGKQDMEELKKEVREARRIKMLHNASKAMDLENEIRILRKTFSEKSTDRVNLLKELELHKRLKDNGPPLFDLEGLQCLGSMLRIVARSGTSIDLSNISIQWFRIHPKGSNKEIISGATRPVYALEPHDVGRYVQAEVNFDGEIAVAKTAGPVDPDAGLVDYVETLVRKPETEFNV
;
A
#
# COMPACT_ATOMS: atom_id res chain seq x y z
N MET A 1 60.82 -50.77 16.05
CA MET A 1 59.41 -50.95 15.67
C MET A 1 58.53 -49.72 15.93
N SER A 2 59.03 -48.61 16.47
CA SER A 2 58.19 -47.49 16.95
C SER A 2 58.01 -46.29 15.99
N GLN A 3 58.74 -46.23 14.86
CA GLN A 3 58.67 -45.10 13.93
C GLN A 3 57.54 -45.20 12.89
N SER A 4 57.04 -46.40 12.59
CA SER A 4 55.95 -46.58 11.60
C SER A 4 54.58 -46.28 12.20
N THR A 5 54.37 -46.59 13.49
CA THR A 5 53.16 -46.28 14.24
C THR A 5 52.93 -44.78 14.36
N GLY A 6 53.93 -44.00 14.78
CA GLY A 6 53.78 -42.54 14.89
C GLY A 6 53.53 -41.81 13.56
N LYS A 7 53.99 -42.37 12.42
CA LYS A 7 53.64 -41.84 11.08
C LYS A 7 52.18 -42.12 10.71
N GLN A 8 51.68 -43.29 11.08
CA GLN A 8 50.29 -43.68 10.83
C GLN A 8 49.34 -42.84 11.68
N ASP A 9 49.66 -42.63 12.96
CA ASP A 9 48.90 -41.77 13.88
C ASP A 9 48.84 -40.32 13.38
N MET A 10 49.96 -39.80 12.83
CA MET A 10 50.03 -38.46 12.25
C MET A 10 49.13 -38.31 11.02
N GLU A 11 49.04 -39.33 10.16
CA GLU A 11 48.18 -39.29 8.98
C GLU A 11 46.70 -39.43 9.34
N GLU A 12 46.38 -40.20 10.39
CA GLU A 12 45.02 -40.30 10.93
C GLU A 12 44.56 -38.96 11.52
N LEU A 13 45.40 -38.31 12.32
CA LEU A 13 45.13 -36.97 12.85
C LEU A 13 44.91 -35.93 11.74
N LYS A 14 45.70 -35.99 10.66
CA LYS A 14 45.51 -35.10 9.49
C LYS A 14 44.18 -35.35 8.78
N LYS A 15 43.63 -36.57 8.80
CA LYS A 15 42.30 -36.86 8.26
C LYS A 15 41.21 -36.31 9.17
N GLU A 16 41.32 -36.52 10.49
CA GLU A 16 40.37 -35.98 11.46
C GLU A 16 40.28 -34.45 11.41
N VAL A 17 41.42 -33.76 11.34
CA VAL A 17 41.45 -32.29 11.23
C VAL A 17 40.75 -31.81 9.95
N ARG A 18 40.91 -32.53 8.83
CA ARG A 18 40.21 -32.20 7.58
C ARG A 18 38.71 -32.40 7.71
N GLU A 19 38.28 -33.49 8.33
CA GLU A 19 36.86 -33.77 8.53
C GLU A 19 36.21 -32.76 9.50
N ALA A 20 36.88 -32.44 10.61
CA ALA A 20 36.42 -31.41 11.55
C ALA A 20 36.26 -30.03 10.88
N ARG A 21 37.18 -29.66 9.97
CA ARG A 21 37.06 -28.43 9.16
C ARG A 21 35.85 -28.48 8.23
N ARG A 22 35.62 -29.63 7.57
CA ARG A 22 34.46 -29.82 6.68
C ARG A 22 33.14 -29.69 7.44
N ILE A 23 33.01 -30.37 8.58
CA ILE A 23 31.84 -30.30 9.46
C ILE A 23 31.59 -28.85 9.89
N LYS A 24 32.63 -28.13 10.31
CA LYS A 24 32.53 -26.73 10.70
C LYS A 24 32.03 -25.84 9.56
N MET A 25 32.55 -26.03 8.34
CA MET A 25 32.10 -25.26 7.17
C MET A 25 30.64 -25.54 6.83
N LEU A 26 30.22 -26.80 6.85
CA LEU A 26 28.82 -27.19 6.59
C LEU A 26 27.87 -26.61 7.66
N HIS A 27 28.24 -26.69 8.93
CA HIS A 27 27.44 -26.13 10.03
C HIS A 27 27.28 -24.61 9.92
N ASN A 28 28.37 -23.90 9.59
CA ASN A 28 28.33 -22.45 9.40
C ASN A 28 27.46 -22.05 8.20
N ALA A 29 27.55 -22.80 7.09
CA ALA A 29 26.70 -22.57 5.92
C ALA A 29 25.21 -22.82 6.24
N SER A 30 24.90 -23.88 6.99
CA SER A 30 23.52 -24.16 7.45
C SER A 30 22.96 -23.01 8.29
N LYS A 31 23.74 -22.52 9.26
CA LYS A 31 23.34 -21.37 10.09
C LYS A 31 23.08 -20.10 9.28
N ALA A 32 23.89 -19.84 8.26
CA ALA A 32 23.67 -18.70 7.38
C ALA A 32 22.33 -18.82 6.64
N MET A 33 22.02 -20.00 6.11
CA MET A 33 20.75 -20.27 5.44
C MET A 33 19.54 -20.15 6.39
N ASP A 34 19.67 -20.64 7.63
CA ASP A 34 18.62 -20.52 8.65
C ASP A 34 18.31 -19.04 8.97
N LEU A 35 19.35 -18.22 9.15
CA LEU A 35 19.20 -16.78 9.37
C LEU A 35 18.59 -16.06 8.17
N GLU A 36 18.99 -16.42 6.94
CA GLU A 36 18.39 -15.88 5.72
C GLU A 36 16.89 -16.20 5.63
N ASN A 37 16.51 -17.42 5.99
CA ASN A 37 15.12 -17.85 6.06
C ASN A 37 14.34 -17.06 7.11
N GLU A 38 14.91 -16.86 8.31
CA GLU A 38 14.30 -16.07 9.38
C GLU A 38 14.10 -14.61 8.95
N ILE A 39 15.11 -13.98 8.35
CA ILE A 39 15.01 -12.61 7.82
C ILE A 39 13.89 -12.51 6.78
N ARG A 40 13.77 -13.49 5.89
CA ARG A 40 12.72 -13.53 4.87
C ARG A 40 11.33 -13.61 5.51
N ILE A 41 11.14 -14.46 6.52
CA ILE A 41 9.88 -14.58 7.25
C ILE A 41 9.56 -13.27 7.97
N LEU A 42 10.52 -12.71 8.70
CA LEU A 42 10.35 -11.45 9.43
C LEU A 42 9.95 -10.29 8.51
N ARG A 43 10.58 -10.18 7.33
CA ARG A 43 10.21 -9.17 6.33
C ARG A 43 8.77 -9.34 5.84
N LYS A 44 8.36 -10.58 5.56
CA LYS A 44 6.98 -10.89 5.15
C LYS A 44 5.99 -10.47 6.23
N THR A 45 6.20 -10.92 7.47
CA THR A 45 5.34 -10.59 8.61
C THR A 45 5.31 -9.09 8.91
N PHE A 46 6.44 -8.39 8.76
CA PHE A 46 6.47 -6.94 8.92
C PHE A 46 5.61 -6.24 7.86
N SER A 47 5.69 -6.67 6.60
CA SER A 47 4.87 -6.12 5.52
C SER A 47 3.38 -6.33 5.79
N GLU A 48 2.98 -7.54 6.19
CA GLU A 48 1.59 -7.88 6.56
C GLU A 48 1.09 -6.98 7.70
N LYS A 49 1.83 -6.91 8.81
CA LYS A 49 1.48 -6.06 9.96
C LYS A 49 1.46 -4.57 9.61
N SER A 50 2.31 -4.12 8.70
CA SER A 50 2.32 -2.73 8.24
C SER A 50 1.03 -2.40 7.50
N THR A 51 0.55 -3.30 6.64
CA THR A 51 -0.74 -3.16 5.95
C THR A 51 -1.90 -3.16 6.94
N ASP A 52 -1.91 -4.09 7.90
CA ASP A 52 -2.95 -4.16 8.94
C ASP A 52 -3.02 -2.86 9.77
N ARG A 53 -1.86 -2.31 10.14
CA ARG A 53 -1.77 -1.03 10.84
C ARG A 53 -2.38 0.10 10.02
N VAL A 54 -2.09 0.17 8.72
CA VAL A 54 -2.67 1.20 7.84
C VAL A 54 -4.19 1.05 7.77
N ASN A 55 -4.70 -0.16 7.63
CA ASN A 55 -6.13 -0.44 7.60
C ASN A 55 -6.83 -0.06 8.91
N LEU A 56 -6.23 -0.39 10.05
CA LEU A 56 -6.77 -0.03 11.36
C LEU A 56 -6.80 1.49 11.57
N LEU A 57 -5.76 2.21 11.11
CA LEU A 57 -5.76 3.68 11.13
C LEU A 57 -6.87 4.26 10.24
N LYS A 58 -7.14 3.67 9.07
CA LYS A 58 -8.28 4.05 8.21
C LYS A 58 -9.60 3.84 8.97
N GLU A 59 -9.77 2.70 9.64
CA GLU A 59 -10.99 2.40 10.41
C GLU A 59 -11.20 3.32 11.62
N LEU A 60 -10.14 3.64 12.36
CA LEU A 60 -10.20 4.59 13.48
C LEU A 60 -10.60 6.00 13.04
N GLU A 61 -10.08 6.46 11.90
CA GLU A 61 -10.46 7.75 11.34
C GLU A 61 -11.95 7.77 10.97
N LEU A 62 -12.48 6.69 10.38
CA LEU A 62 -13.92 6.55 10.09
C LEU A 62 -14.78 6.67 11.36
N HIS A 63 -14.39 5.97 12.43
CA HIS A 63 -15.10 6.02 13.71
C HIS A 63 -15.02 7.39 14.39
N LYS A 64 -13.87 8.07 14.31
CA LYS A 64 -13.71 9.44 14.83
C LYS A 64 -14.65 10.42 14.12
N ARG A 65 -14.72 10.36 12.78
CA ARG A 65 -15.63 11.21 12.00
C ARG A 65 -17.10 10.99 12.38
N LEU A 66 -17.51 9.76 12.67
CA LEU A 66 -18.88 9.41 13.07
C LEU A 66 -19.26 9.95 14.46
N LYS A 67 -18.28 10.12 15.35
CA LYS A 67 -18.49 10.61 16.72
C LYS A 67 -18.57 12.14 16.79
N ASP A 68 -17.75 12.84 16.00
CA ASP A 68 -17.62 14.31 16.09
C ASP A 68 -18.65 15.06 15.24
N ASN A 69 -19.11 14.48 14.13
CA ASN A 69 -20.18 15.01 13.29
C ASN A 69 -21.18 13.86 13.12
N GLY A 70 -22.50 14.12 13.21
CA GLY A 70 -23.51 13.11 12.93
C GLY A 70 -23.24 12.37 11.60
N PRO A 71 -23.80 11.17 11.38
CA PRO A 71 -23.46 10.34 10.23
C PRO A 71 -23.53 11.17 8.93
N PRO A 72 -22.44 11.23 8.14
CA PRO A 72 -22.41 12.07 6.96
C PRO A 72 -23.53 11.67 6.00
N LEU A 73 -24.23 12.69 5.47
CA LEU A 73 -25.39 12.53 4.59
C LEU A 73 -25.04 11.78 3.30
N PHE A 74 -23.81 11.97 2.82
CA PHE A 74 -23.25 11.32 1.65
C PHE A 74 -21.99 10.52 1.99
N ASP A 75 -21.74 9.48 1.20
CA ASP A 75 -20.52 8.67 1.26
C ASP A 75 -19.91 8.53 -0.14
N LEU A 76 -18.68 8.03 -0.19
CA LEU A 76 -17.97 7.72 -1.43
C LEU A 76 -17.92 6.20 -1.63
N GLU A 77 -18.62 5.72 -2.63
CA GLU A 77 -18.55 4.33 -3.10
C GLU A 77 -17.48 4.21 -4.19
N GLY A 78 -16.73 3.11 -4.15
CA GLY A 78 -15.69 2.81 -5.13
C GLY A 78 -14.38 2.39 -4.48
N LEU A 79 -13.52 1.77 -5.27
CA LEU A 79 -12.15 1.50 -4.85
C LEU A 79 -11.41 2.84 -4.70
N GLN A 80 -10.52 2.93 -3.73
CA GLN A 80 -9.71 4.14 -3.49
C GLN A 80 -8.31 3.93 -4.08
N CYS A 81 -8.24 3.49 -5.33
CA CYS A 81 -6.98 3.27 -6.06
C CYS A 81 -6.95 3.98 -7.41
N LEU A 82 -5.76 4.27 -7.91
CA LEU A 82 -5.57 4.89 -9.22
C LEU A 82 -6.30 4.10 -10.34
N GLY A 83 -6.95 4.81 -11.26
CA GLY A 83 -7.69 4.21 -12.37
C GLY A 83 -9.10 3.74 -12.03
N SER A 84 -9.48 3.75 -10.74
CA SER A 84 -10.85 3.49 -10.31
C SER A 84 -11.70 4.77 -10.25
N MET A 85 -12.98 4.59 -9.94
CA MET A 85 -13.98 5.64 -9.98
C MET A 85 -14.71 5.72 -8.65
N LEU A 86 -14.76 6.92 -8.08
CA LEU A 86 -15.53 7.24 -6.89
C LEU A 86 -16.90 7.79 -7.29
N ARG A 87 -17.94 7.32 -6.62
CA ARG A 87 -19.33 7.76 -6.79
C ARG A 87 -19.86 8.27 -5.45
N ILE A 88 -20.46 9.45 -5.47
CA ILE A 88 -21.15 9.98 -4.31
C ILE A 88 -22.49 9.24 -4.18
N VAL A 89 -22.74 8.68 -3.00
CA VAL A 89 -23.99 7.97 -2.67
C VAL A 89 -24.61 8.55 -1.41
N ALA A 90 -25.95 8.65 -1.38
CA ALA A 90 -26.67 9.04 -0.17
C ALA A 90 -26.67 7.87 0.83
N ARG A 91 -26.34 8.12 2.10
CA ARG A 91 -26.30 7.06 3.13
C ARG A 91 -27.67 6.69 3.69
N SER A 92 -28.70 7.50 3.44
CA SER A 92 -30.07 7.28 3.93
C SER A 92 -31.03 7.09 2.77
N GLY A 93 -32.03 6.21 2.95
CA GLY A 93 -33.10 5.93 1.99
C GLY A 93 -34.04 7.10 1.68
N THR A 94 -33.63 8.33 1.96
CA THR A 94 -34.27 9.53 1.43
C THR A 94 -33.90 9.67 -0.04
N SER A 95 -34.90 9.72 -0.92
CA SER A 95 -34.72 10.08 -2.32
C SER A 95 -34.26 11.53 -2.40
N ILE A 96 -32.96 11.75 -2.37
CA ILE A 96 -32.37 13.07 -2.56
C ILE A 96 -32.49 13.37 -4.05
N ASP A 97 -33.22 14.42 -4.40
CA ASP A 97 -33.27 14.90 -5.77
C ASP A 97 -31.90 15.48 -6.15
N LEU A 98 -31.16 14.74 -6.97
CA LEU A 98 -29.82 15.11 -7.42
C LEU A 98 -29.82 16.32 -8.36
N SER A 99 -30.99 16.81 -8.77
CA SER A 99 -31.15 17.89 -9.75
C SER A 99 -30.69 19.26 -9.24
N ASN A 100 -30.74 19.50 -7.93
CA ASN A 100 -30.39 20.79 -7.30
C ASN A 100 -29.08 20.77 -6.52
N ILE A 101 -28.27 19.73 -6.70
CA ILE A 101 -27.02 19.57 -5.95
C ILE A 101 -25.87 20.18 -6.73
N SER A 102 -25.09 21.02 -6.06
CA SER A 102 -23.79 21.44 -6.59
C SER A 102 -22.67 20.67 -5.89
N ILE A 103 -21.74 20.16 -6.68
CA ILE A 103 -20.68 19.27 -6.22
C ILE A 103 -19.35 19.90 -6.62
N GLN A 104 -18.38 19.81 -5.73
CA GLN A 104 -17.00 20.16 -6.02
C GLN A 104 -16.06 19.15 -5.37
N TRP A 105 -15.12 18.63 -6.15
CA TRP A 105 -14.09 17.72 -5.66
C TRP A 105 -12.80 18.46 -5.28
N PHE A 106 -12.13 17.92 -4.28
CA PHE A 106 -10.91 18.46 -3.70
C PHE A 106 -9.91 17.35 -3.41
N ARG A 107 -8.65 17.74 -3.49
CA ARG A 107 -7.48 16.94 -3.17
C ARG A 107 -6.85 17.49 -1.89
N ILE A 108 -6.62 16.61 -0.92
CA ILE A 108 -6.14 17.00 0.41
C ILE A 108 -4.84 16.26 0.73
N HIS A 109 -3.82 17.02 1.08
CA HIS A 109 -2.52 16.45 1.42
C HIS A 109 -2.58 15.73 2.79
N PRO A 110 -1.93 14.56 2.96
CA PRO A 110 -1.96 13.85 4.26
C PRO A 110 -1.21 14.59 5.37
N LYS A 111 -0.19 15.38 5.02
CA LYS A 111 0.67 16.12 5.97
C LYS A 111 0.20 17.55 6.29
N GLY A 112 -0.95 17.99 5.77
CA GLY A 112 -1.48 19.33 6.03
C GLY A 112 -2.90 19.50 5.52
N SER A 113 -3.67 20.38 6.13
CA SER A 113 -5.07 20.66 5.74
C SER A 113 -5.20 21.46 4.44
N ASN A 114 -4.14 21.53 3.61
CA ASN A 114 -4.21 22.24 2.34
C ASN A 114 -5.16 21.48 1.41
N LYS A 115 -6.27 22.13 1.10
CA LYS A 115 -7.38 21.61 0.32
C LYS A 115 -7.31 22.25 -1.05
N GLU A 116 -6.87 21.48 -2.03
CA GLU A 116 -6.71 21.92 -3.43
C GLU A 116 -7.99 21.60 -4.20
N ILE A 117 -8.53 22.58 -4.93
CA ILE A 117 -9.69 22.37 -5.80
C ILE A 117 -9.28 21.55 -7.03
N ILE A 118 -10.09 20.56 -7.39
CA ILE A 118 -9.94 19.84 -8.66
C ILE A 118 -10.84 20.54 -9.67
N SER A 119 -10.26 21.46 -10.44
CA SER A 119 -10.98 22.30 -11.39
C SER A 119 -11.83 21.49 -12.37
N GLY A 120 -13.10 21.84 -12.51
CA GLY A 120 -14.04 21.16 -13.43
C GLY A 120 -14.62 19.83 -12.91
N ALA A 121 -14.11 19.30 -11.80
CA ALA A 121 -14.69 18.14 -11.15
C ALA A 121 -15.93 18.55 -10.34
N THR A 122 -17.07 18.58 -11.03
CA THR A 122 -18.39 18.95 -10.47
C THR A 122 -19.45 17.86 -10.66
N ARG A 123 -19.04 16.71 -11.20
CA ARG A 123 -19.94 15.57 -11.41
C ARG A 123 -20.07 14.74 -10.12
N PRO A 124 -21.17 14.00 -9.91
CA PRO A 124 -21.31 13.08 -8.77
C PRO A 124 -20.36 11.89 -8.82
N VAL A 125 -19.58 11.78 -9.90
CA VAL A 125 -18.65 10.71 -10.16
C VAL A 125 -17.31 11.35 -10.51
N TYR A 126 -16.23 10.81 -9.93
CA TYR A 126 -14.87 11.26 -10.16
C TYR A 126 -13.95 10.07 -10.41
N ALA A 127 -13.21 10.11 -11.50
CA ALA A 127 -12.18 9.12 -11.81
C ALA A 127 -10.87 9.54 -11.15
N LEU A 128 -10.23 8.63 -10.42
CA LEU A 128 -8.99 8.91 -9.70
C LEU A 128 -7.82 9.03 -10.69
N GLU A 129 -7.11 10.16 -10.62
CA GLU A 129 -6.00 10.51 -11.49
C GLU A 129 -4.64 10.25 -10.81
N PRO A 130 -3.52 10.21 -11.58
CA PRO A 130 -2.19 10.01 -11.01
C PRO A 130 -1.81 11.02 -9.91
N HIS A 131 -2.32 12.26 -9.99
CA HIS A 131 -2.07 13.30 -9.00
C HIS A 131 -2.80 13.08 -7.66
N ASP A 132 -3.81 12.20 -7.63
CA ASP A 132 -4.56 11.86 -6.41
C ASP A 132 -3.82 10.84 -5.54
N VAL A 133 -2.90 10.05 -6.13
CA VAL A 133 -2.18 8.99 -5.43
C VAL A 133 -1.44 9.55 -4.19
N GLY A 134 -1.61 8.88 -3.06
CA GLY A 134 -1.03 9.27 -1.78
C GLY A 134 -1.72 10.48 -1.12
N ARG A 135 -2.82 10.98 -1.67
CA ARG A 135 -3.61 12.08 -1.13
C ARG A 135 -5.03 11.64 -0.82
N TYR A 136 -5.71 12.36 0.07
CA TYR A 136 -7.14 12.15 0.29
C TYR A 136 -7.94 12.87 -0.79
N VAL A 137 -9.07 12.30 -1.15
CA VAL A 137 -10.03 12.94 -2.05
C VAL A 137 -11.32 13.22 -1.28
N GLN A 138 -11.86 14.42 -1.47
CA GLN A 138 -13.06 14.91 -0.78
C GLN A 138 -14.02 15.51 -1.79
N ALA A 139 -15.28 15.12 -1.72
CA ALA A 139 -16.39 15.78 -2.37
C ALA A 139 -17.13 16.66 -1.36
N GLU A 140 -17.37 17.91 -1.75
CA GLU A 140 -18.32 18.77 -1.06
C GLU A 140 -19.59 18.85 -1.88
N VAL A 141 -20.70 18.64 -1.19
CA VAL A 141 -22.03 18.49 -1.78
C VAL A 141 -22.90 19.53 -1.12
N ASN A 142 -23.23 20.59 -1.85
CA ASN A 142 -24.15 21.60 -1.39
C ASN A 142 -25.57 21.19 -1.76
N PHE A 143 -26.37 20.92 -0.72
CA PHE A 143 -27.77 20.53 -0.81
C PHE A 143 -28.58 21.48 0.07
N ASP A 144 -29.52 22.21 -0.55
CA ASP A 144 -30.42 23.13 0.14
C ASP A 144 -29.72 24.20 1.02
N GLY A 145 -28.53 24.66 0.59
CA GLY A 145 -27.72 25.65 1.30
C GLY A 145 -26.81 25.06 2.38
N GLU A 146 -26.94 23.78 2.69
CA GLU A 146 -26.06 23.04 3.61
C GLU A 146 -24.96 22.31 2.84
N ILE A 147 -23.72 22.40 3.33
CA ILE A 147 -22.57 21.72 2.72
C ILE A 147 -22.32 20.43 3.47
N ALA A 148 -22.61 19.30 2.81
CA ALA A 148 -22.21 17.99 3.25
C ALA A 148 -20.85 17.59 2.66
N VAL A 149 -20.05 16.90 3.46
CA VAL A 149 -18.70 16.48 3.09
C VAL A 149 -18.63 14.95 3.02
N ALA A 150 -18.23 14.43 1.87
CA ALA A 150 -17.88 13.02 1.68
C ALA A 150 -16.39 12.91 1.37
N LYS A 151 -15.64 12.08 2.11
CA LYS A 151 -14.18 11.99 2.00
C LYS A 151 -13.72 10.54 2.04
N THR A 152 -12.69 10.23 1.27
CA THR A 152 -12.07 8.90 1.24
C THR A 152 -11.64 8.44 2.64
N ALA A 153 -11.71 7.13 2.87
CA ALA A 153 -11.32 6.52 4.16
C ALA A 153 -9.81 6.61 4.40
N GLY A 154 -9.02 6.63 3.32
CA GLY A 154 -7.58 6.81 3.36
C GLY A 154 -7.06 7.63 2.19
N PRO A 155 -5.73 7.80 2.10
CA PRO A 155 -5.07 8.26 0.88
C PRO A 155 -5.34 7.28 -0.27
N VAL A 156 -5.39 7.79 -1.49
CA VAL A 156 -5.58 6.98 -2.71
C VAL A 156 -4.36 6.07 -2.92
N ASP A 157 -4.62 4.79 -3.09
CA ASP A 157 -3.60 3.77 -3.31
C ASP A 157 -3.11 3.81 -4.77
N PRO A 158 -1.81 3.56 -5.04
CA PRO A 158 -1.31 3.42 -6.40
C PRO A 158 -1.88 2.17 -7.09
N ASP A 159 -1.85 2.15 -8.42
CA ASP A 159 -2.16 0.93 -9.18
C ASP A 159 -0.95 -0.01 -9.19
N ALA A 160 -1.16 -1.25 -8.74
CA ALA A 160 -0.15 -2.29 -8.64
C ALA A 160 0.18 -2.84 -10.03
N GLY A 161 1.14 -2.23 -10.71
CA GLY A 161 1.64 -2.66 -12.01
C GLY A 161 1.87 -1.53 -13.00
N LEU A 162 1.22 -0.38 -12.79
CA LEU A 162 1.38 0.78 -13.66
C LEU A 162 2.82 1.32 -13.64
N VAL A 163 3.50 1.27 -12.48
CA VAL A 163 4.88 1.76 -12.35
C VAL A 163 5.84 0.98 -13.25
N ASP A 164 5.80 -0.35 -13.20
CA ASP A 164 6.64 -1.21 -14.05
C ASP A 164 6.32 -1.00 -15.53
N TYR A 165 5.03 -0.89 -15.87
CA TYR A 165 4.60 -0.61 -17.23
C TYR A 165 5.12 0.74 -17.76
N VAL A 166 5.05 1.81 -16.96
CA VAL A 166 5.59 3.13 -17.33
C VAL A 166 7.11 3.05 -17.53
N GLU A 167 7.85 2.33 -16.70
CA GLU A 167 9.29 2.13 -16.91
C GLU A 167 9.60 1.39 -18.22
N THR A 168 8.76 0.42 -18.61
CA THR A 168 8.92 -0.26 -19.92
C THR A 168 8.64 0.68 -21.10
N LEU A 169 7.66 1.57 -20.99
CA LEU A 169 7.33 2.56 -22.02
C LEU A 169 8.43 3.62 -22.19
N VAL A 170 9.05 4.07 -21.09
CA VAL A 170 10.20 5.00 -21.15
C VAL A 170 11.35 4.40 -21.96
N ARG A 171 11.52 3.07 -21.95
CA ARG A 171 12.52 2.37 -22.78
C ARG A 171 12.08 2.20 -24.24
N LYS A 172 10.81 2.46 -24.58
CA LYS A 172 10.21 2.34 -25.92
C LYS A 172 9.44 3.63 -26.29
N PRO A 173 10.15 4.70 -26.68
CA PRO A 173 9.56 6.03 -26.87
C PRO A 173 8.56 6.12 -28.04
N GLU A 174 8.58 5.17 -28.97
CA GLU A 174 7.70 5.13 -30.16
C GLU A 174 6.40 4.33 -29.91
N THR A 175 5.97 4.17 -28.66
CA THR A 175 4.74 3.44 -28.36
C THR A 175 3.51 4.30 -28.66
N GLU A 176 2.73 3.91 -29.67
CA GLU A 176 1.45 4.54 -30.00
C GLU A 176 0.30 3.95 -29.16
N PHE A 177 -0.66 4.80 -28.78
CA PHE A 177 -1.85 4.40 -28.02
C PHE A 177 -3.10 4.63 -28.86
N ASN A 178 -3.98 3.63 -28.91
CA ASN A 178 -5.32 3.80 -29.49
C ASN A 178 -6.18 4.60 -28.50
N VAL A 179 -6.84 5.65 -29.00
CA VAL A 179 -7.72 6.54 -28.21
C VAL A 179 -9.13 6.50 -28.77
#